data_AF-A0AAV8ZQM8-F1
#
_entry.id   AF-A0AAV8ZQM8-F1
#
_cell.length_a   1.000
_cell.length_b   1.000
_cell.length_c   1.000
_cell.angle_alpha   90.00
_cell.angle_beta   90.00
_cell.angle_gamma   90.00
#
_symmetry.space_group_name_H-M   'P 1'
#
loop_
_entity.id
_entity.type
_entity.pdbx_description
1 polymer ?
#
loop_
_entity_poly.entity_id
_entity_poly.type
_entity_poly.pdbx_seq_one_letter_code
_entity_poly.pdbx_strand_id
1 'polypeptide(L)' 'MIEIQVKRGSKKNKPACVDDYNKNMSGIDRSDQMLNINSTPRKTVHWYRKIFFHLIDLCI' A
#
# COMPACT_ATOMS: atom_id res chain seq x y z
N MET A 1 -17.26 -2.18 22.05
CA MET A 1 -16.25 -1.20 21.61
C MET A 1 -14.90 -1.65 22.15
N ILE A 2 -13.82 -1.49 21.37
CA ILE A 2 -12.46 -1.92 21.73
C ILE A 2 -11.60 -0.67 21.95
N GLU A 3 -10.75 -0.71 22.97
CA GLU A 3 -9.78 0.34 23.26
C GLU A 3 -8.55 0.16 22.36
N ILE A 4 -8.31 1.10 21.46
CA ILE A 4 -7.22 1.02 20.47
C ILE A 4 -6.21 2.13 20.76
N GLN A 5 -4.93 1.77 20.78
CA GLN A 5 -3.82 2.71 20.82
C GLN A 5 -3.68 3.38 19.45
N VAL A 6 -3.92 4.69 19.40
CA VAL A 6 -3.69 5.49 18.18
C VAL A 6 -2.17 5.68 18.02
N LYS A 7 -1.68 5.85 16.77
CA LYS A 7 -0.26 6.08 16.45
C LYS A 7 0.47 7.16 17.28
N ARG A 8 -0.27 8.06 17.94
CA ARG A 8 0.25 9.13 18.83
C ARG A 8 0.20 8.78 20.33
N GLY A 9 -0.04 7.52 20.70
CA GLY A 9 -0.09 7.03 22.09
C GLY A 9 -1.39 7.34 22.85
N SER A 10 -2.35 8.02 22.21
CA SER A 10 -3.67 8.27 22.80
C SER A 10 -4.54 7.02 22.68
N LYS A 11 -5.12 6.54 23.78
CA LYS A 11 -6.11 5.46 23.77
C LYS A 11 -7.47 6.02 23.36
N LYS A 12 -8.12 5.40 22.37
CA LYS A 12 -9.47 5.78 21.93
C LYS A 12 -10.34 4.54 21.80
N ASN A 13 -11.58 4.65 22.27
CA ASN A 13 -12.60 3.62 22.08
C ASN A 13 -13.16 3.72 20.65
N LYS A 14 -13.07 2.63 19.89
CA LYS A 14 -13.67 2.51 18.57
C LYS A 14 -14.44 1.19 18.46
N PRO A 15 -15.39 1.06 17.53
CA PRO A 15 -16.00 -0.23 17.24
C PRO A 15 -14.96 -1.19 16.62
N ALA A 16 -15.12 -2.49 16.90
CA ALA A 16 -14.21 -3.54 16.44
C ALA A 16 -14.07 -3.58 14.92
N CYS A 17 -15.18 -3.38 14.19
CA CYS A 17 -15.19 -3.37 12.72
C CYS A 17 -14.24 -2.33 12.10
N VAL A 18 -14.07 -1.18 12.75
CA VAL A 18 -13.17 -0.11 12.27
C VAL A 18 -11.71 -0.50 12.49
N ASP A 19 -11.40 -1.25 13.54
CA ASP A 19 -10.05 -1.75 13.78
C ASP A 19 -9.65 -2.81 12.74
N ASP A 20 -10.54 -3.79 12.52
CA ASP A 20 -10.32 -4.86 11.56
C ASP A 20 -10.19 -4.33 10.13
N TYR A 21 -11.03 -3.34 9.78
CA TYR A 21 -10.91 -2.66 8.50
C TYR A 21 -9.56 -1.95 8.36
N ASN A 22 -9.16 -1.11 9.32
CA ASN A 22 -7.90 -0.37 9.22
C ASN A 22 -6.66 -1.27 9.23
N LYS A 23 -6.72 -2.41 9.92
CA LYS A 23 -5.64 -3.42 9.91
C LYS A 23 -5.42 -4.01 8.51
N ASN A 24 -6.51 -4.28 7.80
CA ASN A 24 -6.46 -4.97 6.50
C ASN A 24 -6.44 -4.01 5.30
N MET A 25 -6.88 -2.76 5.45
CA MET A 25 -7.00 -1.77 4.36
C MET A 25 -5.65 -1.42 3.71
N SER A 26 -4.57 -1.40 4.50
CA SER A 26 -3.26 -0.90 4.05
C SER A 26 -2.48 -1.83 3.10
N GLY A 27 -3.05 -2.97 2.68
CA GLY A 27 -2.36 -3.91 1.80
C GLY A 27 -2.00 -3.32 0.44
N ILE A 28 -2.98 -2.68 -0.21
CA ILE A 28 -2.82 -2.10 -1.55
C ILE A 28 -1.81 -0.94 -1.53
N ASP A 29 -1.93 -0.04 -0.55
CA ASP A 29 -1.03 1.11 -0.39
C ASP A 29 0.43 0.66 -0.17
N ARG A 30 0.64 -0.43 0.57
CA ARG A 30 1.97 -1.01 0.78
C ARG A 30 2.55 -1.59 -0.50
N SER A 31 1.74 -2.31 -1.27
CA SER A 31 2.17 -2.83 -2.57
C SER A 31 2.54 -1.71 -3.54
N ASP A 32 1.74 -0.64 -3.62
CA ASP A 32 2.05 0.54 -4.44
C ASP A 32 3.33 1.24 -3.96
N GLN A 33 3.53 1.35 -2.65
CA GLN A 33 4.75 1.91 -2.08
C GLN A 33 5.98 1.06 -2.44
N MET A 34 5.89 -0.27 -2.38
CA MET A 34 6.99 -1.18 -2.76
C MET A 34 7.30 -1.07 -4.26
N LEU A 35 6.27 -1.03 -5.10
CA LEU A 35 6.43 -0.79 -6.55
C LEU A 35 7.14 0.53 -6.80
N ASN A 36 6.79 1.61 -6.11
CA ASN A 36 7.45 2.91 -6.28
C ASN A 36 8.90 2.93 -5.77
N ILE A 37 9.25 2.12 -4.77
CA ILE A 37 10.63 2.00 -4.27
C ILE A 37 11.51 1.21 -5.25
N ASN A 38 10.96 0.13 -5.82
CA ASN A 38 11.70 -0.76 -6.71
C ASN A 38 11.63 -0.32 -8.19
N SER A 39 10.67 0.53 -8.56
CA SER A 39 10.50 0.95 -9.96
C SER A 39 11.65 1.88 -10.36
N THR A 40 12.38 1.46 -11.38
CA THR A 40 13.33 2.33 -12.07
C THR A 40 12.61 2.97 -13.26
N PRO A 41 12.23 4.26 -13.20
CA PRO A 41 11.45 4.88 -14.27
C PRO A 41 12.27 4.95 -15.57
N ARG A 42 11.96 4.06 -16.51
CA ARG A 42 12.56 4.02 -17.85
C ARG A 42 11.66 4.81 -18.81
N LYS A 43 12.16 5.94 -19.33
CA LYS A 43 11.47 6.67 -20.40
C LYS A 43 11.44 5.78 -21.65
N THR A 44 10.24 5.47 -22.13
CA THR A 44 10.02 4.66 -23.33
C THR A 44 9.11 5.41 -24.30
N VAL A 45 9.44 5.36 -25.59
CA VAL A 45 8.66 6.02 -26.66
C VAL A 45 7.33 5.31 -26.91
N HIS A 46 7.30 4.00 -26.67
CA HIS A 46 6.14 3.16 -26.93
C HIS A 46 5.44 2.77 -25.63
N TRP A 47 4.16 3.11 -25.49
CA TRP A 47 3.36 2.90 -24.27
C TRP A 47 3.28 1.43 -23.83
N TYR A 48 3.28 0.46 -24.77
CA TYR A 48 3.21 -0.96 -24.44
C TYR A 48 4.45 -1.44 -23.65
N ARG A 49 5.62 -0.81 -23.86
CA ARG A 49 6.84 -1.16 -23.13
C ARG A 49 6.74 -0.78 -21.66
N LYS A 50 5.99 0.28 -21.34
CA LYS A 50 5.72 0.68 -19.95
C LYS A 50 4.96 -0.42 -19.19
N ILE A 51 4.00 -1.07 -19.84
CA ILE A 51 3.25 -2.19 -19.24
C ILE A 51 4.17 -3.39 -19.00
N PHE A 52 5.03 -3.73 -19.98
CA PHE A 52 6.00 -4.82 -19.82
C PHE A 52 6.94 -4.61 -18.63
N PHE A 53 7.50 -3.41 -18.46
CA PHE A 53 8.34 -3.09 -17.31
C PHE A 53 7.56 -3.11 -16.00
N HIS A 54 6.31 -2.63 -15.99
CA HIS A 54 5.46 -2.69 -14.81
C HIS A 54 5.15 -4.13 -14.36
N LEU A 55 4.95 -5.04 -15.32
CA LEU A 55 4.77 -6.47 -15.02
C LEU A 55 6.03 -7.10 -14.42
N ILE A 56 7.21 -6.69 -14.90
CA ILE A 56 8.49 -7.12 -14.32
C ILE A 56 8.65 -6.57 -12.90
N ASP A 57 8.39 -5.27 -12.69
CA ASP A 57 8.47 -4.62 -11.37
C ASP A 57 7.49 -5.24 -10.36
N LEU A 58 6.39 -5.85 -10.83
CA LEU A 58 5.42 -6.57 -9.99
C LEU A 58 5.81 -8.03 -9.71
N CYS A 59 6.65 -8.63 -10.55
CA CYS A 59 7.16 -9.99 -10.37
C CYS A 59 8.44 -10.06 -9.52
N ILE A 60 9.16 -8.96 -9.39
CA ILE A 60 10.39 -8.83 -8.59
C ILE A 60 10.04 -8.32 -7.18
#